data_AF-A0A2I1GY41-F1
#
_entry.id   AF-A0A2I1GY41-F1
#
_cell.length_a   1.000
_cell.length_b   1.000
_cell.length_c   1.000
_cell.angle_alpha   90.00
_cell.angle_beta   90.00
_cell.angle_gamma   90.00
#
_symmetry.space_group_name_H-M   'P 1'
#
loop_
_entity.id
_entity.type
_entity.pdbx_description
1 polymer ?
#
loop_
_entity_poly.entity_id
_entity_poly.type
_entity_poly.pdbx_seq_one_letter_code
_entity_poly.pdbx_strand_id
1 'polypeptide(L)'
;MSTNVLKTKEPNAIKSKLVRMVKIYSEVKKHNEKSGVERRDWEWYEKMDNIFGTRENITPSFIANKITDIEDEEPLNIEPRLPKNQKKIIETRERVWERKIDLEREKLEKNHVVEMGKLEIEKQKWEFEREKMKMEHELKMKEIEARQSNNSV
;
A
#
# COMPACT_ATOMS: atom_id res chain seq x y z
N MET A 1 25.45 -35.39 1.24
CA MET A 1 25.04 -35.48 2.67
C MET A 1 24.31 -34.20 3.05
N SER A 2 22.98 -34.13 2.85
CA SER A 2 22.19 -32.96 3.28
C SER A 2 21.93 -33.05 4.78
N THR A 3 22.86 -32.50 5.58
CA THR A 3 22.63 -32.30 7.00
C THR A 3 21.43 -31.38 7.16
N ASN A 4 20.34 -31.88 7.72
CA ASN A 4 19.14 -31.10 8.00
C ASN A 4 19.43 -30.09 9.12
N VAL A 5 20.14 -29.01 8.81
CA VAL A 5 20.62 -27.99 9.77
C VAL A 5 19.46 -27.43 10.63
N LEU A 6 18.26 -27.37 10.06
CA LEU A 6 17.06 -26.84 10.71
C LEU A 6 16.43 -27.78 11.76
N LYS A 7 16.67 -29.10 11.73
CA LYS A 7 16.06 -30.04 12.69
C LYS A 7 16.56 -29.87 14.12
N THR A 8 17.72 -29.23 14.29
CA THR A 8 18.34 -29.00 15.61
C THR A 8 17.84 -27.75 16.32
N LYS A 9 17.04 -26.91 15.64
CA LYS A 9 16.55 -25.64 16.19
C LYS A 9 15.06 -25.74 16.52
N GLU A 10 14.70 -25.19 17.67
CA GLU A 10 13.31 -25.15 18.12
C GLU A 10 12.46 -24.32 17.13
N PRO A 11 11.25 -24.78 16.76
CA PRO A 11 10.43 -24.13 15.72
C PRO A 11 10.15 -22.64 15.98
N ASN A 12 9.91 -22.24 17.22
CA ASN A 12 9.67 -20.83 17.56
C ASN A 12 10.93 -19.98 17.44
N ALA A 13 12.13 -20.54 17.65
CA ALA A 13 13.39 -19.84 17.39
C ALA A 13 13.55 -19.53 15.88
N ILE A 14 13.19 -20.48 15.01
CA ILE A 14 13.19 -20.29 13.56
C ILE A 14 12.17 -19.21 13.17
N LYS A 15 10.93 -19.33 13.64
CA LYS A 15 9.87 -18.34 13.37
C LYS A 15 10.26 -16.94 13.86
N SER A 16 10.76 -16.83 15.08
CA SER A 16 11.17 -15.55 15.67
C SER A 16 12.35 -14.92 14.94
N LYS A 17 13.29 -15.74 14.44
CA LYS A 17 14.38 -15.24 13.60
C LYS A 17 13.85 -14.73 12.26
N LEU A 18 12.95 -15.47 11.61
CA LEU A 18 12.35 -15.06 10.35
C LEU A 18 11.57 -13.74 10.48
N VAL A 19 10.71 -13.62 11.50
CA VAL A 19 9.97 -12.38 11.79
C VAL A 19 10.91 -11.19 11.98
N ARG A 20 12.01 -11.38 12.73
CA ARG A 20 13.01 -10.32 12.90
C ARG A 20 13.70 -9.95 11.60
N MET A 21 14.07 -10.93 10.77
CA MET A 21 14.71 -10.66 9.48
C MET A 21 13.77 -9.91 8.53
N VAL A 22 12.50 -10.30 8.45
CA VAL A 22 11.49 -9.59 7.64
C VAL A 22 11.32 -8.16 8.14
N LYS A 23 11.29 -7.93 9.45
CA LYS A 23 11.19 -6.59 10.03
C LYS A 23 12.39 -5.71 9.63
N ILE A 24 13.61 -6.23 9.79
CA ILE A 24 14.84 -5.50 9.43
C ILE A 24 14.84 -5.16 7.93
N TYR A 25 14.47 -6.12 7.07
CA TYR A 25 14.35 -5.90 5.64
C TYR A 25 13.39 -4.74 5.31
N SER A 26 12.18 -4.74 5.88
CA SER A 26 11.20 -3.68 5.63
C SER A 26 11.68 -2.31 6.07
N GLU A 27 12.41 -2.22 7.19
CA GLU A 27 13.01 -0.97 7.67
C GLU A 27 14.12 -0.48 6.74
N VAL A 28 15.01 -1.37 6.30
CA VAL A 28 16.11 -1.05 5.37
C VAL A 28 15.54 -0.63 4.01
N LYS A 29 14.55 -1.36 3.49
CA LYS A 29 13.91 -1.05 2.21
C LYS A 29 13.22 0.32 2.22
N LYS A 30 12.42 0.60 3.25
CA LYS A 30 11.76 1.90 3.44
C LYS A 30 12.77 3.05 3.59
N HIS A 31 13.94 2.78 4.16
CA HIS A 31 15.02 3.78 4.25
C HIS A 31 15.66 4.01 2.88
N ASN A 32 15.95 2.95 2.13
CA ASN A 32 16.61 3.01 0.82
C ASN A 32 15.70 3.59 -0.29
N GLU A 33 14.38 3.53 -0.12
CA GLU A 33 13.41 4.16 -1.03
C GLU A 33 13.30 5.68 -0.86
N LYS A 34 13.89 6.27 0.19
CA LYS A 34 13.89 7.72 0.39
C LYS A 34 14.95 8.39 -0.48
N SER A 35 14.55 9.34 -1.31
CA SER A 35 15.47 10.17 -2.09
C SER A 35 16.33 11.07 -1.19
N GLY A 36 17.61 11.20 -1.52
CA GLY A 36 18.55 12.12 -0.85
C GLY A 36 19.17 11.60 0.46
N VAL A 37 18.99 10.31 0.78
CA VAL A 37 19.60 9.68 1.96
C VAL A 37 20.58 8.60 1.50
N GLU A 38 21.72 8.48 2.21
CA GLU A 38 22.66 7.38 1.96
C GLU A 38 21.98 6.02 2.18
N ARG A 39 22.24 5.11 1.24
CA ARG A 39 21.71 3.76 1.28
C ARG A 39 22.24 3.05 2.52
N ARG A 40 21.34 2.38 3.22
CA ARG A 40 21.69 1.48 4.32
C ARG A 40 22.04 0.13 3.72
N ASP A 41 23.31 -0.23 3.85
CA ASP A 41 23.81 -1.53 3.46
C ASP A 41 23.48 -2.58 4.54
N TRP A 42 22.92 -3.70 4.10
CA TRP A 42 22.70 -4.87 4.94
C TRP A 42 23.04 -6.11 4.13
N GLU A 43 23.91 -6.99 4.67
CA GLU A 43 24.46 -8.14 3.93
C GLU A 43 23.38 -9.11 3.40
N TRP A 44 22.21 -9.13 4.04
CA TRP A 44 21.08 -9.97 3.63
C TRP A 44 20.07 -9.24 2.75
N TYR A 45 20.28 -7.95 2.46
CA TYR A 45 19.33 -7.13 1.71
C TYR A 45 19.05 -7.73 0.34
N GLU A 46 20.07 -7.98 -0.47
CA GLU A 46 19.93 -8.56 -1.82
C GLU A 46 19.22 -9.92 -1.80
N LYS A 47 19.56 -10.78 -0.84
CA LYS A 47 18.93 -12.09 -0.69
C LYS A 47 17.47 -11.98 -0.27
N MET A 48 17.14 -11.01 0.57
CA MET A 48 15.77 -10.76 1.03
C MET A 48 14.94 -10.06 -0.05
N ASP A 49 15.52 -9.13 -0.81
CA ASP A 49 14.86 -8.45 -1.92
C ASP A 49 14.65 -9.39 -3.12
N ASN A 50 15.52 -10.38 -3.35
CA ASN A 50 15.26 -11.42 -4.34
C ASN A 50 14.02 -12.29 -4.01
N ILE A 51 13.68 -12.42 -2.72
CA ILE A 51 12.54 -13.23 -2.24
C ILE A 51 11.27 -12.35 -2.08
N PHE A 52 11.43 -11.18 -1.48
CA PHE A 52 10.33 -10.29 -1.04
C PHE A 52 10.32 -8.95 -1.76
N GLY A 53 11.20 -8.74 -2.74
CA GLY A 53 11.26 -7.55 -3.55
C GLY A 53 10.06 -7.44 -4.48
N THR A 54 9.97 -6.34 -5.21
CA THR A 54 8.93 -6.11 -6.22
C THR A 54 9.26 -6.94 -7.46
N ARG A 55 9.05 -8.24 -7.37
CA ARG A 55 9.00 -9.12 -8.53
C ARG A 55 7.58 -9.10 -9.08
N GLU A 56 7.45 -9.08 -10.40
CA GLU A 56 6.16 -9.31 -11.04
C GLU A 56 5.56 -10.61 -10.47
N ASN A 57 4.31 -10.56 -10.04
CA ASN A 57 3.62 -11.70 -9.43
C ASN A 57 3.38 -12.75 -10.52
N ILE A 58 4.40 -13.58 -10.80
CA ILE A 58 4.29 -14.67 -11.77
C ILE A 58 3.25 -15.63 -11.21
N THR A 59 2.11 -15.71 -11.89
CA THR A 59 1.03 -16.62 -11.53
C THR A 59 1.62 -18.03 -11.44
N PRO A 60 1.35 -18.80 -10.36
CA PRO A 60 1.94 -20.13 -10.15
C PRO A 60 1.74 -21.11 -11.32
N SER A 61 0.72 -20.87 -12.15
CA SER A 61 0.47 -21.59 -13.40
C SER A 61 1.65 -21.56 -14.38
N PHE A 62 2.48 -20.52 -14.37
CA PHE A 62 3.60 -20.37 -15.29
C PHE A 62 4.91 -21.01 -14.79
N ILE A 63 5.05 -21.23 -13.48
CA ILE A 63 6.25 -21.80 -12.85
C ILE A 63 6.23 -23.33 -12.91
N ALA A 64 5.05 -23.95 -12.91
CA ALA A 64 4.88 -25.40 -12.89
C ALA A 64 5.46 -26.11 -14.13
N ASN A 65 5.63 -25.41 -15.26
CA ASN A 65 6.09 -26.03 -16.51
C ASN A 65 7.58 -25.84 -16.81
N LYS A 66 8.33 -25.01 -16.07
CA LYS A 66 9.72 -24.63 -16.43
C LYS A 66 10.83 -25.37 -15.67
N ILE A 67 10.51 -26.20 -14.67
CA ILE A 67 11.54 -26.91 -13.88
C ILE A 67 11.93 -28.26 -14.50
N THR A 68 11.28 -28.69 -15.60
CA THR A 68 11.57 -29.96 -16.27
C THR A 68 12.23 -29.77 -17.64
N ASP A 69 13.15 -28.81 -17.78
CA ASP A 69 14.10 -28.78 -18.91
C ASP A 69 15.41 -29.51 -18.53
N ILE A 70 15.28 -30.71 -17.98
CA ILE A 70 16.31 -31.75 -18.07
C ILE A 70 15.74 -32.75 -19.05
N GLU A 71 16.31 -32.75 -20.26
CA GLU A 71 16.01 -33.64 -21.38
C GLU A 71 15.84 -35.09 -20.91
N ASP A 72 14.62 -35.63 -21.02
CA ASP A 72 14.36 -36.85 -21.79
C ASP A 72 12.84 -37.17 -21.84
N GLU A 73 12.36 -37.29 -23.08
CA GLU A 73 11.29 -38.14 -23.62
C GLU A 73 9.91 -38.28 -22.94
N GLU A 74 8.91 -38.10 -23.82
CA GLU A 74 7.50 -38.52 -23.80
C GLU A 74 6.43 -37.91 -22.85
N PRO A 75 5.23 -37.58 -23.38
CA PRO A 75 4.15 -36.94 -22.64
C PRO A 75 3.26 -37.98 -21.93
N LEU A 76 3.47 -38.18 -20.62
CA LEU A 76 2.49 -38.87 -19.79
C LEU A 76 1.56 -37.89 -19.07
N ASN A 77 0.30 -37.98 -19.47
CA ASN A 77 -0.88 -37.34 -18.91
C ASN A 77 -1.01 -37.70 -17.42
N ILE A 78 -0.61 -36.80 -16.51
CA ILE A 78 -0.77 -37.02 -15.05
C ILE A 78 -1.48 -35.80 -14.44
N GLU A 79 -2.78 -35.95 -14.18
CA GLU A 79 -3.54 -35.06 -13.31
C GLU A 79 -2.90 -34.98 -11.90
N PRO A 80 -2.61 -33.79 -11.35
CA PRO A 80 -2.11 -33.67 -9.99
C PRO A 80 -3.22 -33.92 -8.96
N ARG A 81 -3.29 -35.13 -8.40
CA ARG A 81 -4.07 -35.44 -7.19
C ARG A 81 -3.44 -34.78 -5.96
N LEU A 82 -3.74 -33.50 -5.74
CA LEU A 82 -3.45 -32.81 -4.48
C LEU A 82 -4.36 -33.34 -3.34
N PRO A 83 -3.83 -33.67 -2.15
CA PRO A 83 -4.64 -34.11 -1.02
C PRO A 83 -5.61 -33.01 -0.56
N LYS A 84 -6.90 -33.38 -0.41
CA LYS A 84 -8.05 -32.48 -0.20
C LYS A 84 -7.89 -31.48 0.95
N ASN A 85 -7.04 -31.77 1.94
CA ASN A 85 -6.84 -30.93 3.13
C ASN A 85 -5.90 -29.73 2.89
N GLN A 86 -4.97 -29.81 1.94
CA GLN A 86 -4.07 -28.68 1.62
C GLN A 86 -4.76 -27.63 0.73
N LYS A 87 -5.64 -28.05 -0.19
CA LYS A 87 -6.43 -27.13 -1.02
C LYS A 87 -7.28 -26.18 -0.17
N LYS A 88 -7.96 -26.69 0.86
CA LYS A 88 -8.82 -25.88 1.75
C LYS A 88 -8.04 -24.83 2.54
N ILE A 89 -6.80 -25.12 2.95
CA ILE A 89 -5.98 -24.16 3.72
C ILE A 89 -5.50 -23.00 2.83
N ILE A 90 -5.12 -23.30 1.59
CA ILE A 90 -4.69 -22.29 0.60
C ILE A 90 -5.87 -21.39 0.22
N GLU A 91 -7.02 -21.98 -0.08
CA GLU A 91 -8.28 -21.28 -0.40
C GLU A 91 -8.78 -20.40 0.76
N THR A 92 -8.56 -20.82 2.00
CA THR A 92 -8.92 -20.02 3.17
C THR A 92 -7.96 -18.86 3.37
N ARG A 93 -6.67 -19.07 3.07
CA ARG A 93 -5.65 -18.02 3.15
C ARG A 93 -5.87 -16.97 2.07
N GLU A 94 -6.13 -17.34 0.83
CA GLU A 94 -6.44 -16.42 -0.28
C GLU A 94 -7.62 -15.49 0.05
N ARG A 95 -8.74 -16.05 0.54
CA ARG A 95 -9.90 -15.25 0.97
C ARG A 95 -9.61 -14.27 2.10
N VAL A 96 -8.65 -14.57 2.98
CA VAL A 96 -8.22 -13.65 4.04
C VAL A 96 -7.39 -12.50 3.47
N TRP A 97 -6.55 -12.77 2.47
CA TRP A 97 -5.77 -11.73 1.78
C TRP A 97 -6.67 -10.81 0.95
N GLU A 98 -7.63 -11.35 0.21
CA GLU A 98 -8.62 -10.55 -0.54
C GLU A 98 -9.40 -9.60 0.37
N ARG A 99 -9.97 -10.12 1.47
CA ARG A 99 -10.68 -9.28 2.44
C ARG A 99 -9.79 -8.19 3.05
N LYS A 100 -8.50 -8.48 3.25
CA LYS A 100 -7.55 -7.49 3.77
C LYS A 100 -7.31 -6.37 2.76
N ILE A 101 -7.13 -6.71 1.49
CA ILE A 101 -6.96 -5.74 0.40
C ILE A 101 -8.21 -4.85 0.28
N ASP A 102 -9.40 -5.43 0.35
CA ASP A 102 -10.65 -4.68 0.27
C ASP A 102 -10.82 -3.73 1.46
N LEU A 103 -10.49 -4.17 2.67
CA LEU A 103 -10.51 -3.31 3.86
C LEU A 103 -9.51 -2.16 3.77
N GLU A 104 -8.32 -2.39 3.20
CA GLU A 104 -7.33 -1.33 2.98
C GLU A 104 -7.80 -0.33 1.92
N ARG A 105 -8.40 -0.82 0.83
CA ARG A 105 -9.02 0.02 -0.22
C ARG A 105 -10.15 0.88 0.35
N GLU A 106 -11.08 0.28 1.09
CA GLU A 106 -12.22 0.96 1.69
C GLU A 106 -11.75 2.05 2.69
N LYS A 107 -10.71 1.78 3.49
CA LYS A 107 -10.13 2.77 4.39
C LYS A 107 -9.53 3.95 3.63
N LEU A 108 -8.82 3.69 2.53
CA LEU A 108 -8.23 4.74 1.71
C LEU A 108 -9.31 5.61 1.07
N GLU A 109 -10.36 4.98 0.54
CA GLU A 109 -11.49 5.68 -0.07
C GLU A 109 -12.26 6.55 0.94
N LYS A 110 -12.55 6.01 2.13
CA LYS A 110 -13.17 6.79 3.22
C LYS A 110 -12.30 7.98 3.63
N ASN A 111 -10.98 7.79 3.71
CA ASN A 111 -10.06 8.88 4.03
C ASN A 111 -10.10 9.97 2.96
N HIS A 112 -10.04 9.59 1.68
CA HIS A 112 -10.12 10.50 0.55
C HIS A 112 -11.43 11.30 0.54
N VAL A 113 -12.56 10.64 0.78
CA VAL A 113 -13.87 11.31 0.87
C VAL A 113 -13.90 12.36 1.98
N VAL A 114 -13.34 12.05 3.15
CA VAL A 114 -13.26 12.99 4.27
C VAL A 114 -12.36 14.18 3.93
N GLU A 115 -11.23 13.95 3.27
CA GLU A 115 -10.32 15.00 2.83
C GLU A 115 -10.97 15.92 1.80
N MET A 116 -11.65 15.36 0.80
CA MET A 116 -12.43 16.13 -0.18
C MET A 116 -13.53 16.96 0.49
N GLY A 117 -14.23 16.39 1.47
CA GLY A 117 -15.26 17.13 2.23
C GLY A 117 -14.68 18.32 3.01
N LYS A 118 -13.49 18.18 3.59
CA LYS A 118 -12.81 19.29 4.29
C LYS A 118 -12.43 20.42 3.33
N LEU A 119 -11.89 20.08 2.16
CA LEU A 119 -11.52 21.06 1.14
C LEU A 119 -12.74 21.82 0.61
N GLU A 120 -13.87 21.13 0.41
CA GLU A 120 -15.11 21.79 -0.04
C GLU A 120 -15.64 22.78 1.01
N ILE A 121 -15.62 22.41 2.30
CA ILE A 121 -16.01 23.32 3.39
C ILE A 121 -15.09 24.54 3.44
N GLU A 122 -13.77 24.33 3.32
CA GLU A 122 -12.80 25.43 3.32
C GLU A 122 -13.01 26.37 2.13
N LYS A 123 -13.24 25.82 0.94
CA LYS A 123 -13.57 26.60 -0.27
C LYS A 123 -14.83 27.45 -0.08
N GLN A 124 -15.91 26.86 0.45
CA GLN A 124 -17.15 27.61 0.74
C GLN A 124 -16.94 28.72 1.75
N LYS A 125 -16.09 28.49 2.77
CA LYS A 125 -15.74 29.53 3.74
C LYS A 125 -15.02 30.71 3.08
N TRP A 126 -14.06 30.44 2.20
CA TRP A 126 -13.36 31.48 1.44
C TRP A 126 -14.28 32.25 0.49
N GLU A 127 -15.24 31.58 -0.14
CA GLU A 127 -16.26 32.23 -0.97
C GLU A 127 -17.16 33.13 -0.13
N PHE A 128 -17.62 32.66 1.03
CA PHE A 128 -18.44 33.46 1.94
C PHE A 128 -17.70 34.70 2.47
N GLU A 129 -16.45 34.56 2.92
CA GLU A 129 -15.65 35.70 3.39
C GLU A 129 -15.40 36.74 2.29
N ARG A 130 -15.17 36.27 1.05
CA ARG A 130 -15.00 37.14 -0.12
C ARG A 130 -16.27 37.92 -0.44
N GLU A 131 -17.42 37.25 -0.48
CA GLU A 131 -18.70 37.91 -0.77
C GLU A 131 -19.09 38.88 0.35
N LYS A 132 -18.81 38.51 1.60
CA LYS A 132 -19.00 39.39 2.77
C LYS A 132 -18.19 40.68 2.62
N MET A 133 -16.90 40.59 2.30
CA MET A 133 -16.05 41.78 2.08
C MET A 133 -16.57 42.66 0.95
N LYS A 134 -17.07 42.05 -0.13
CA LYS A 134 -17.63 42.76 -1.27
C LYS A 134 -18.88 43.54 -0.89
N MET A 135 -19.80 42.93 -0.15
CA MET A 135 -21.00 43.60 0.34
C MET A 135 -20.68 44.73 1.34
N GLU A 136 -19.75 44.51 2.26
CA GLU A 136 -19.30 45.56 3.20
C GLU A 136 -18.71 46.76 2.48
N HIS A 137 -17.88 46.52 1.45
CA HIS A 137 -17.33 47.59 0.62
C HIS A 137 -18.43 48.35 -0.12
N GLU A 138 -19.38 47.64 -0.76
CA GLU A 138 -20.49 48.28 -1.47
C GLU A 138 -21.36 49.13 -0.53
N LEU A 139 -21.67 48.61 0.66
CA LEU A 139 -22.47 49.32 1.66
C LEU A 139 -21.76 50.60 2.14
N LYS A 140 -20.44 50.52 2.36
CA LYS A 140 -19.61 51.68 2.72
C LYS A 140 -19.58 52.75 1.61
N MET A 141 -19.53 52.33 0.35
CA MET A 141 -19.57 53.28 -0.78
C MET A 141 -20.92 54.00 -0.86
N LYS A 142 -22.04 53.26 -0.72
CA LYS A 142 -23.39 53.85 -0.69
C LYS A 142 -23.59 54.80 0.49
N GLU A 143 -23.02 54.49 1.65
CA GLU A 143 -23.06 55.38 2.82
C GLU A 143 -22.33 56.70 2.57
N ILE A 144 -21.15 56.65 1.95
CA ILE A 144 -20.38 57.85 1.59
C ILE A 144 -21.16 58.70 0.57
N GLU A 145 -21.73 58.07 -0.46
CA GLU A 145 -22.53 58.75 -1.48
C GLU A 145 -23.76 59.45 -0.88
N ALA A 146 -24.48 58.76 0.01
CA ALA A 146 -25.64 59.33 0.70
C ALA A 146 -25.25 60.53 1.58
N ARG A 147 -24.12 60.46 2.30
CA ARG A 147 -23.60 61.58 3.10
C ARG A 147 -23.20 62.77 2.23
N GLN A 148 -22.58 62.52 1.06
CA GLN A 148 -22.23 63.58 0.12
C GLN A 148 -23.45 64.26 -0.48
N SER A 149 -24.47 63.48 -0.88
CA SER A 149 -25.74 64.01 -1.38
C SER A 149 -26.46 64.88 -0.35
N ASN A 150 -26.46 64.48 0.92
CA ASN A 150 -27.14 65.21 2.00
C ASN A 150 -26.39 66.50 2.43
N ASN A 151 -25.08 66.57 2.23
CA ASN A 151 -24.28 67.78 2.50
C ASN A 151 -24.22 68.75 1.32
N SER A 152 -24.82 68.42 0.17
CA SER A 152 -24.82 69.22 -1.06
C SER A 152 -26.14 69.97 -1.29
N VAL A 153 -27.06 69.93 -0.32
CA VAL A 153 -28.34 70.67 -0.26
C VAL A 153 -28.25 71.67 0.89
#